data_AF-A0A1J7BAJ0-F1
#
_entry.id   AF-A0A1J7BAJ0-F1
#
_cell.length_a   1.000
_cell.length_b   1.000
_cell.length_c   1.000
_cell.angle_alpha   90.00
_cell.angle_beta   90.00
_cell.angle_gamma   90.00
#
_symmetry.space_group_name_H-M   'P 1'
#
loop_
_entity.id
_entity.type
_entity.pdbx_description
1 polymer ?
#
loop_
_entity_poly.entity_id
_entity_poly.type
_entity_poly.pdbx_seq_one_letter_code
_entity_poly.pdbx_strand_id
1 'polypeptide(L)'
;MLGDFELATYYPETGRYGGPSAMQAAEDFFAADTRAALAQVALCARPDGLDPRVLCAASMADLAAAFTGSTGAGMRWLIGHIAAEGAPTVPHGLHRQARGLPAPAAWTARRAAVRAYRAMAPDDVLPSLLHMHHNRVLGTDRDNENACYRLARSIALAWTARRTGERDDDDR
;
A
#
# COMPACT_ATOMS: atom_id res chain seq x y z
N MET A 1 -11.50 10.73 23.66
CA MET A 1 -12.59 11.70 23.39
C MET A 1 -12.05 12.76 22.46
N LEU A 2 -12.86 13.23 21.50
CA LEU A 2 -12.53 14.39 20.67
C LEU A 2 -12.84 15.66 21.48
N GLY A 3 -11.96 16.67 21.39
CA GLY A 3 -12.12 17.95 22.09
C GLY A 3 -13.01 18.93 21.34
N ASP A 4 -12.77 19.10 20.03
CA ASP A 4 -13.46 20.05 19.15
C ASP A 4 -13.63 19.48 17.72
N PHE A 5 -14.48 20.11 16.91
CA PHE A 5 -14.70 19.78 15.49
C PHE A 5 -14.99 21.04 14.66
N GLU A 6 -14.50 21.07 13.41
CA GLU A 6 -14.68 22.17 12.45
C GLU A 6 -15.22 21.65 11.11
N LEU A 7 -16.11 22.42 10.48
CA LEU A 7 -16.55 22.22 9.09
C LEU A 7 -15.82 23.20 8.18
N ALA A 8 -14.84 22.69 7.42
CA ALA A 8 -14.08 23.47 6.45
C ALA A 8 -14.51 23.14 5.00
N THR A 9 -14.28 24.09 4.09
CA THR A 9 -14.50 23.86 2.65
C THR A 9 -13.44 22.91 2.11
N TYR A 10 -13.88 21.87 1.40
CA TYR A 10 -13.00 20.93 0.71
C TYR A 10 -12.55 21.49 -0.64
N TYR A 11 -11.24 21.55 -0.87
CA TYR A 11 -10.64 21.91 -2.14
C TYR A 11 -9.89 20.68 -2.70
N PRO A 12 -10.40 20.04 -3.76
CA PRO A 12 -9.76 18.84 -4.31
C PRO A 12 -8.39 19.14 -4.92
N GLU A 13 -7.39 18.31 -4.62
CA GLU A 13 -6.04 18.38 -5.19
C GLU A 13 -6.01 17.87 -6.65
N THR A 14 -6.83 18.45 -7.52
CA THR A 14 -7.01 18.00 -8.92
C THR A 14 -5.69 17.93 -9.68
N GLY A 15 -4.77 18.88 -9.47
CA GLY A 15 -3.45 18.86 -10.11
C GLY A 15 -2.61 17.61 -9.75
N ARG A 16 -2.75 17.08 -8.53
CA ARG A 16 -2.01 15.92 -8.06
C ARG A 16 -2.63 14.60 -8.51
N TYR A 17 -3.94 14.57 -8.74
CA TYR A 17 -4.69 13.32 -8.93
C TYR A 17 -5.31 13.15 -10.33
N GLY A 18 -4.85 13.88 -11.34
CA GLY A 18 -5.21 13.63 -12.76
C GLY A 18 -6.27 14.58 -13.32
N GLY A 19 -6.47 15.73 -12.68
CA GLY A 19 -7.41 16.77 -13.10
C GLY A 19 -8.87 16.47 -12.72
N PRO A 20 -9.79 17.37 -13.08
CA PRO A 20 -11.20 17.26 -12.68
C PRO A 20 -11.89 15.97 -13.13
N SER A 21 -11.54 15.45 -14.32
CA SER A 21 -12.14 14.22 -14.85
C SER A 21 -11.76 12.98 -14.05
N ALA A 22 -10.57 12.95 -13.44
CA ALA A 22 -10.08 11.80 -12.68
C ALA A 22 -10.50 11.83 -11.20
N MET A 23 -11.01 12.98 -10.72
CA MET A 23 -11.21 13.22 -9.29
C MET A 23 -12.21 12.25 -8.65
N GLN A 24 -13.33 11.95 -9.31
CA GLN A 24 -14.31 10.98 -8.79
C GLN A 24 -13.67 9.60 -8.58
N ALA A 25 -12.88 9.10 -9.54
CA ALA A 25 -12.21 7.82 -9.42
C ALA A 25 -11.11 7.83 -8.35
N ALA A 26 -10.42 8.96 -8.16
CA ALA A 26 -9.46 9.16 -7.08
C ALA A 26 -10.15 9.13 -5.70
N GLU A 27 -11.30 9.78 -5.55
CA GLU A 27 -12.10 9.79 -4.32
C GLU A 27 -12.67 8.41 -4.01
N ASP A 28 -13.17 7.69 -5.01
CA ASP A 28 -13.63 6.30 -4.86
C ASP A 28 -12.48 5.40 -4.39
N PHE A 29 -11.28 5.59 -4.93
CA PHE A 29 -10.06 4.94 -4.44
C PHE A 29 -9.77 5.32 -2.98
N PHE A 30 -9.79 6.60 -2.62
CA PHE A 30 -9.52 7.05 -1.25
C PHE A 30 -10.55 6.50 -0.26
N ALA A 31 -11.81 6.41 -0.64
CA ALA A 31 -12.86 5.81 0.19
C ALA A 31 -12.62 4.30 0.36
N ALA A 32 -12.20 3.60 -0.68
CA ALA A 32 -11.87 2.17 -0.60
C ALA A 32 -10.58 1.94 0.23
N ASP A 33 -9.57 2.80 0.08
CA ASP A 33 -8.32 2.72 0.83
C ASP A 33 -8.52 3.04 2.32
N THR A 34 -9.39 4.00 2.67
CA THR A 34 -9.79 4.25 4.06
C THR A 34 -10.44 3.01 4.69
N ARG A 35 -11.31 2.29 3.97
CA ARG A 35 -11.89 1.04 4.48
C ARG A 35 -10.83 -0.05 4.69
N ALA A 36 -9.86 -0.14 3.78
CA ALA A 36 -8.73 -1.06 3.94
C ALA A 36 -7.85 -0.70 5.15
N ALA A 37 -7.55 0.58 5.35
CA ALA A 37 -6.78 1.08 6.48
C ALA A 37 -7.48 0.83 7.81
N LEU A 38 -8.79 1.10 7.92
CA LEU A 38 -9.57 0.81 9.13
C LEU A 38 -9.57 -0.69 9.47
N ALA A 39 -9.72 -1.56 8.46
CA ALA A 39 -9.63 -3.01 8.67
C ALA A 39 -8.25 -3.46 9.18
N GLN A 40 -7.18 -2.78 8.74
CA GLN A 40 -5.81 -3.04 9.20
C GLN A 40 -5.58 -2.56 10.62
N VAL A 41 -6.01 -1.34 10.95
CA VAL A 41 -5.92 -0.79 12.31
C VAL A 41 -6.67 -1.70 13.29
N ALA A 42 -7.87 -2.15 12.94
CA ALA A 42 -8.65 -3.08 13.75
C ALA A 42 -7.96 -4.44 13.95
N LEU A 43 -7.19 -4.91 12.97
CA LEU A 43 -6.43 -6.15 13.06
C LEU A 43 -5.19 -5.99 13.96
N CYS A 44 -4.49 -4.86 13.84
CA CYS A 44 -3.32 -4.55 14.67
C CYS A 44 -3.69 -4.31 16.13
N ALA A 45 -4.91 -3.85 16.42
CA ALA A 45 -5.40 -3.63 17.78
C ALA A 45 -5.71 -4.92 18.55
N ARG A 46 -5.61 -6.10 17.93
CA ARG A 46 -5.85 -7.40 18.60
C ARG A 46 -4.66 -7.78 19.51
N PRO A 47 -4.88 -8.57 20.57
CA PRO A 47 -3.80 -9.02 21.47
C PRO A 47 -2.66 -9.76 20.77
N ASP A 48 -2.96 -10.44 19.66
CA ASP A 48 -2.03 -11.16 18.77
C ASP A 48 -1.84 -10.44 17.41
N GLY A 49 -2.12 -9.13 17.38
CA GLY A 49 -2.04 -8.30 16.18
C GLY A 49 -0.63 -8.25 15.60
N LEU A 50 -0.56 -8.14 14.26
CA LEU A 50 0.70 -7.90 13.56
C LEU A 50 1.24 -6.48 13.82
N ASP A 51 2.56 -6.30 13.74
CA ASP A 51 3.16 -4.96 13.77
C ASP A 51 2.48 -4.06 12.69
N PRO A 52 1.98 -2.88 13.06
CA PRO A 52 1.29 -1.99 12.13
C PRO A 52 2.12 -1.58 10.90
N ARG A 53 3.43 -1.38 11.06
CA ARG A 53 4.36 -1.00 9.97
C ARG A 53 4.51 -2.13 8.96
N VAL A 54 4.54 -3.34 9.49
CA VAL A 54 4.66 -4.58 8.75
C VAL A 54 3.39 -4.83 7.91
N LEU A 55 2.21 -4.62 8.48
CA LEU A 55 0.94 -4.71 7.75
C LEU A 55 0.78 -3.59 6.71
N CYS A 56 1.17 -2.36 7.05
CA CYS A 56 1.20 -1.21 6.14
C CYS A 56 2.13 -1.48 4.94
N ALA A 57 3.33 -2.00 5.17
CA ALA A 57 4.27 -2.37 4.11
C ALA A 57 3.71 -3.46 3.16
N ALA A 58 3.04 -4.48 3.70
CA ALA A 58 2.39 -5.50 2.90
C ALA A 58 1.22 -4.92 2.06
N SER A 59 0.49 -3.96 2.63
CA SER A 59 -0.58 -3.22 1.97
C SER A 59 -0.08 -2.34 0.82
N MET A 60 1.05 -1.66 1.02
CA MET A 60 1.74 -0.88 0.00
C MET A 60 2.16 -1.77 -1.17
N ALA A 61 2.68 -2.97 -0.88
CA ALA A 61 3.04 -3.95 -1.90
C ALA A 61 1.83 -4.46 -2.72
N ASP A 62 0.70 -4.72 -2.05
CA ASP A 62 -0.57 -5.04 -2.72
C ASP A 62 -1.09 -3.87 -3.59
N LEU A 63 -1.03 -2.64 -3.08
CA LEU A 63 -1.45 -1.44 -3.79
C LEU A 63 -0.59 -1.19 -5.04
N ALA A 64 0.73 -1.27 -4.91
CA ALA A 64 1.66 -1.14 -6.04
C ALA A 64 1.41 -2.22 -7.09
N ALA A 65 1.17 -3.47 -6.68
CA ALA A 65 0.83 -4.56 -7.61
C ALA A 65 -0.50 -4.30 -8.35
N ALA A 66 -1.50 -3.77 -7.65
CA ALA A 66 -2.80 -3.48 -8.23
C ALA A 66 -2.75 -2.29 -9.20
N PHE A 67 -2.04 -1.22 -8.84
CA PHE A 67 -1.86 -0.03 -9.66
C PHE A 67 -1.03 -0.31 -10.91
N THR A 68 0.04 -1.10 -10.80
CA THR A 68 0.91 -1.43 -11.95
C THR A 68 0.36 -2.55 -12.85
N GLY A 69 -0.75 -3.17 -12.47
CA GLY A 69 -1.43 -4.22 -13.23
C GLY A 69 -0.90 -5.64 -13.03
N SER A 70 0.22 -5.82 -12.33
CA SER A 70 0.68 -7.17 -11.94
C SER A 70 1.56 -7.13 -10.69
N THR A 71 1.63 -8.23 -9.96
CA THR A 71 2.53 -8.35 -8.81
C THR A 71 4.00 -8.13 -9.20
N GLY A 72 4.43 -8.66 -10.36
CA GLY A 72 5.81 -8.47 -10.83
C GLY A 72 6.15 -7.03 -11.18
N ALA A 73 5.24 -6.31 -11.83
CA ALA A 73 5.43 -4.89 -12.11
C ALA A 73 5.48 -4.06 -10.82
N GLY A 74 4.61 -4.36 -9.85
CA GLY A 74 4.57 -3.67 -8.56
C GLY A 74 5.84 -3.87 -7.75
N MET A 75 6.35 -5.11 -7.66
CA MET A 75 7.60 -5.38 -6.95
C MET A 75 8.80 -4.69 -7.62
N ARG A 76 8.87 -4.72 -8.96
CA ARG A 76 9.92 -3.98 -9.70
C ARG A 76 9.83 -2.48 -9.47
N TRP A 77 8.62 -1.91 -9.45
CA TRP A 77 8.42 -0.50 -9.17
C TRP A 77 8.91 -0.13 -7.77
N LEU A 78 8.56 -0.91 -6.73
CA LEU A 78 9.02 -0.66 -5.36
C LEU A 78 10.55 -0.74 -5.22
N ILE A 79 11.18 -1.70 -5.92
CA ILE A 79 12.65 -1.84 -5.97
C ILE A 79 13.31 -0.70 -6.77
N GLY A 80 12.64 -0.15 -7.78
CA GLY A 80 13.18 0.99 -8.53
C GLY A 80 13.02 2.32 -7.79
N HIS A 81 11.92 2.48 -7.05
CA HIS A 81 11.47 3.77 -6.54
C HIS A 81 11.95 4.10 -5.12
N ILE A 82 12.14 3.09 -4.26
CA ILE A 82 12.49 3.31 -2.84
C ILE A 82 14.02 3.18 -2.69
N ALA A 83 14.69 4.19 -2.16
CA ALA A 83 16.14 4.16 -1.96
C ALA A 83 16.59 2.94 -1.12
N ALA A 84 17.80 2.44 -1.40
CA ALA A 84 18.33 1.22 -0.79
C ALA A 84 18.82 1.37 0.66
N GLU A 85 18.75 2.57 1.24
CA GLU A 85 19.43 2.88 2.50
C GLU A 85 18.74 2.26 3.73
N GLY A 86 19.49 1.41 4.45
CA GLY A 86 19.14 0.96 5.80
C GLY A 86 17.84 0.15 5.90
N ALA A 87 17.68 -0.89 5.06
CA ALA A 87 16.49 -1.74 5.11
C ALA A 87 16.47 -2.62 6.38
N PRO A 88 15.45 -2.53 7.24
CA PRO A 88 15.30 -3.46 8.36
C PRO A 88 15.01 -4.87 7.82
N THR A 89 15.47 -5.88 8.57
CA THR A 89 15.23 -7.29 8.28
C THR A 89 13.73 -7.58 8.39
N VAL A 90 13.12 -8.08 7.31
CA VAL A 90 11.70 -8.47 7.32
C VAL A 90 11.57 -9.87 7.92
N PRO A 91 10.70 -10.08 8.92
CA PRO A 91 10.39 -11.42 9.42
C PRO A 91 9.91 -12.34 8.28
N HIS A 92 10.52 -13.52 8.16
CA HIS A 92 10.13 -14.52 7.17
C HIS A 92 8.65 -14.91 7.35
N GLY A 93 7.87 -14.97 6.26
CA GLY A 93 6.49 -15.46 6.28
C GLY A 93 5.39 -14.39 6.29
N LEU A 94 5.74 -13.11 6.34
CA LEU A 94 4.80 -12.00 6.44
C LEU A 94 3.66 -11.99 5.39
N HIS A 95 4.02 -12.23 4.13
CA HIS A 95 3.04 -12.34 3.03
C HIS A 95 2.12 -13.56 3.16
N ARG A 96 2.59 -14.63 3.80
CA ARG A 96 1.78 -15.84 4.05
C ARG A 96 0.79 -15.57 5.18
N GLN A 97 1.20 -14.87 6.23
CA GLN A 97 0.35 -14.50 7.37
C GLN A 97 -0.76 -13.51 6.97
N ALA A 98 -0.49 -12.58 6.05
CA ALA A 98 -1.51 -11.64 5.55
C ALA A 98 -2.66 -12.29 4.75
N ARG A 99 -2.47 -13.50 4.21
CA ARG A 99 -3.46 -14.18 3.34
C ARG A 99 -4.65 -14.81 4.09
N GLY A 100 -4.59 -14.95 5.42
CA GLY A 100 -5.63 -15.61 6.23
C GLY A 100 -6.54 -14.68 7.04
N LEU A 101 -6.41 -13.35 6.87
CA LEU A 101 -7.07 -12.34 7.73
C LEU A 101 -8.34 -11.78 7.07
N PRO A 102 -9.14 -10.89 7.71
CA PRO A 102 -10.30 -10.21 7.09
C PRO A 102 -9.93 -9.03 6.15
N ALA A 103 -8.66 -8.61 6.16
CA ALA A 103 -8.08 -7.66 5.19
C ALA A 103 -8.33 -7.97 3.69
N PRO A 104 -8.42 -9.23 3.21
CA PRO A 104 -8.63 -9.58 1.81
C PRO A 104 -9.89 -9.00 1.18
N ALA A 105 -11.00 -8.85 1.91
CA ALA A 105 -12.24 -8.29 1.36
C ALA A 105 -12.08 -6.78 1.08
N ALA A 106 -11.62 -6.02 2.06
CA ALA A 106 -11.37 -4.58 1.89
C ALA A 106 -10.25 -4.30 0.88
N TRP A 107 -9.20 -5.15 0.87
CA TRP A 107 -8.15 -5.06 -0.14
C TRP A 107 -8.67 -5.38 -1.54
N THR A 108 -9.61 -6.33 -1.69
CA THR A 108 -10.22 -6.62 -2.99
C THR A 108 -11.00 -5.42 -3.53
N ALA A 109 -11.82 -4.77 -2.70
CA ALA A 109 -12.52 -3.55 -3.10
C ALA A 109 -11.55 -2.43 -3.48
N ARG A 110 -10.49 -2.22 -2.68
CA ARG A 110 -9.43 -1.25 -2.98
C ARG A 110 -8.71 -1.55 -4.29
N ARG A 111 -8.40 -2.82 -4.57
CA ARG A 111 -7.79 -3.24 -5.84
C ARG A 111 -8.67 -2.92 -7.04
N ALA A 112 -9.99 -3.11 -6.92
CA ALA A 112 -10.92 -2.74 -7.98
C ALA A 112 -10.92 -1.22 -8.21
N ALA A 113 -11.03 -0.43 -7.14
CA ALA A 113 -11.04 1.02 -7.22
C ALA A 113 -9.75 1.60 -7.81
N VAL A 114 -8.57 1.14 -7.36
CA VAL A 114 -7.29 1.64 -7.88
C VAL A 114 -7.07 1.26 -9.35
N ARG A 115 -7.57 0.10 -9.78
CA ARG A 115 -7.51 -0.31 -11.20
C ARG A 115 -8.41 0.55 -12.09
N ALA A 116 -9.58 0.93 -11.60
CA ALA A 116 -10.46 1.86 -12.30
C ALA A 116 -9.81 3.25 -12.40
N TYR A 117 -9.22 3.73 -11.30
CA TYR A 117 -8.52 5.02 -11.26
C TYR A 117 -7.28 5.07 -12.18
N ARG A 118 -6.52 3.98 -12.28
CA ARG A 118 -5.27 3.88 -13.06
C ARG A 118 -5.39 4.45 -14.48
N ALA A 119 -6.52 4.24 -15.17
CA ALA A 119 -6.71 4.70 -16.55
C ALA A 119 -6.71 6.24 -16.70
N MET A 120 -6.94 6.96 -15.61
CA MET A 120 -7.06 8.42 -15.56
C MET A 120 -5.98 9.06 -14.68
N ALA A 121 -5.14 8.24 -14.05
CA ALA A 121 -4.13 8.66 -13.10
C ALA A 121 -2.91 9.25 -13.82
N PRO A 122 -2.25 10.28 -13.24
CA PRO A 122 -0.90 10.68 -13.64
C PRO A 122 0.11 9.55 -13.44
N ASP A 123 1.15 9.49 -14.26
CA ASP A 123 2.19 8.46 -14.21
C ASP A 123 2.93 8.42 -12.86
N ASP A 124 3.08 9.57 -12.21
CA ASP A 124 3.80 9.77 -10.95
C ASP A 124 2.90 9.80 -9.71
N VAL A 125 1.63 9.35 -9.82
CA VAL A 125 0.70 9.42 -8.68
C VAL A 125 0.96 8.36 -7.61
N LEU A 126 1.56 7.21 -7.99
CA LEU A 126 1.68 6.06 -7.09
C LEU A 126 2.38 6.37 -5.75
N PRO A 127 3.48 7.14 -5.68
CA PRO A 127 4.07 7.59 -4.42
C PRO A 127 3.09 8.37 -3.54
N SER A 128 2.25 9.22 -4.15
CA SER A 128 1.20 9.96 -3.42
C SER A 128 0.14 9.01 -2.86
N LEU A 129 -0.25 7.97 -3.60
CA LEU A 129 -1.20 6.97 -3.10
C LEU A 129 -0.62 6.17 -1.92
N LEU A 130 0.66 5.79 -1.99
CA LEU A 130 1.35 5.08 -0.91
C LEU A 130 1.52 5.97 0.33
N HIS A 131 1.87 7.24 0.14
CA HIS A 131 1.94 8.25 1.20
C HIS A 131 0.59 8.40 1.91
N MET A 132 -0.50 8.58 1.15
CA MET A 132 -1.83 8.72 1.73
C MET A 132 -2.30 7.44 2.44
N HIS A 133 -1.91 6.27 1.93
CA HIS A 133 -2.19 5.00 2.60
C HIS A 133 -1.47 4.92 3.96
N HIS A 134 -0.19 5.29 4.03
CA HIS A 134 0.56 5.36 5.28
C HIS A 134 -0.12 6.29 6.29
N ASN A 135 -0.46 7.51 5.86
CA ASN A 135 -1.14 8.49 6.71
C ASN A 135 -2.41 7.94 7.36
N ARG A 136 -3.21 7.16 6.62
CA ARG A 136 -4.46 6.55 7.13
C ARG A 136 -4.22 5.46 8.17
N VAL A 137 -3.10 4.75 8.11
CA VAL A 137 -2.82 3.60 8.99
C VAL A 137 -2.01 4.02 10.22
N LEU A 138 -1.01 4.90 10.04
CA LEU A 138 0.03 5.18 11.03
C LEU A 138 0.20 6.67 11.36
N GLY A 139 -0.60 7.55 10.73
CA GLY A 139 -0.45 9.00 10.87
C GLY A 139 0.71 9.54 10.03
N THR A 140 1.09 10.80 10.27
CA THR A 140 1.99 11.59 9.40
C THR A 140 3.47 11.54 9.81
N ASP A 141 3.87 10.55 10.61
CA ASP A 141 5.26 10.40 11.07
C ASP A 141 6.16 9.95 9.89
N ARG A 142 7.11 10.81 9.53
CA ARG A 142 8.01 10.62 8.39
C ARG A 142 9.01 9.48 8.57
N ASP A 143 9.50 9.26 9.78
CA ASP A 143 10.44 8.18 10.06
C ASP A 143 9.73 6.82 9.99
N ASN A 144 8.49 6.79 10.48
CA ASN A 144 7.60 5.65 10.34
C ASN A 144 7.25 5.38 8.86
N GLU A 145 6.96 6.43 8.09
CA GLU A 145 6.72 6.32 6.66
C GLU A 145 7.93 5.69 5.93
N ASN A 146 9.12 6.21 6.19
CA ASN A 146 10.37 5.68 5.64
C ASN A 146 10.63 4.23 6.07
N ALA A 147 10.30 3.86 7.31
CA ALA A 147 10.38 2.47 7.75
C ALA A 147 9.43 1.56 6.97
N CYS A 148 8.19 1.99 6.72
CA CYS A 148 7.20 1.24 5.93
C CYS A 148 7.65 1.06 4.48
N TYR A 149 8.18 2.11 3.84
CA TYR A 149 8.75 2.01 2.50
C TYR A 149 9.90 1.00 2.44
N ARG A 150 10.83 1.05 3.38
CA ARG A 150 11.96 0.10 3.42
C ARG A 150 11.49 -1.34 3.64
N LEU A 151 10.49 -1.57 4.49
CA LEU A 151 9.85 -2.88 4.63
C LEU A 151 9.16 -3.32 3.34
N ALA A 152 8.43 -2.43 2.64
CA ALA A 152 7.77 -2.75 1.37
C ALA A 152 8.78 -3.12 0.27
N ARG A 153 9.93 -2.44 0.22
CA ARG A 153 11.06 -2.81 -0.64
C ARG A 153 11.63 -4.18 -0.29
N SER A 154 11.88 -4.46 0.99
CA SER A 154 12.37 -5.77 1.43
C SER A 154 11.39 -6.90 1.10
N ILE A 155 10.09 -6.64 1.23
CA ILE A 155 9.00 -7.54 0.79
C ILE A 155 9.11 -7.83 -0.72
N ALA A 156 9.30 -6.80 -1.54
CA ALA A 156 9.46 -6.92 -2.99
C ALA A 156 10.72 -7.71 -3.39
N LEU A 157 11.85 -7.47 -2.71
CA LEU A 157 13.10 -8.22 -2.91
C LEU A 157 12.92 -9.70 -2.58
N ALA A 158 12.35 -10.01 -1.42
CA ALA A 158 12.10 -11.38 -0.98
C ALA A 158 11.13 -12.11 -1.91
N TRP A 159 10.12 -11.41 -2.45
CA TRP A 159 9.22 -11.97 -3.46
C TRP A 159 9.94 -12.29 -4.77
N THR A 160 10.83 -11.40 -5.23
CA THR A 160 11.56 -11.56 -6.49
C THR A 160 12.53 -12.74 -6.40
N ALA A 161 13.29 -12.84 -5.30
CA ALA A 161 14.25 -13.92 -5.08
C ALA A 161 13.62 -15.32 -5.12
N ARG A 162 12.44 -15.49 -4.49
CA ARG A 162 11.71 -16.76 -4.51
C ARG A 162 11.32 -17.20 -5.93
N ARG A 163 10.99 -16.27 -6.81
CA ARG A 163 10.56 -16.56 -8.19
C ARG A 163 11.69 -16.80 -9.18
N THR A 164 12.91 -16.43 -8.81
CA THR A 164 14.10 -16.83 -9.56
C THR A 164 14.47 -18.26 -9.18
N GLY A 165 14.48 -18.58 -7.87
CA GLY A 165 14.75 -19.95 -7.41
C GLY A 165 13.73 -20.98 -7.89
N GLU A 166 12.43 -20.65 -7.90
CA GLU A 166 11.38 -21.54 -8.42
C GLU A 166 11.51 -21.83 -9.94
N ARG A 167 12.20 -20.98 -10.72
CA ARG A 167 12.44 -21.24 -12.15
C ARG A 167 13.68 -22.10 -12.37
N ASP A 168 14.72 -21.91 -11.56
CA ASP A 168 15.95 -22.68 -11.65
C ASP A 168 15.77 -24.15 -11.21
N ASP A 169 14.73 -24.45 -10.43
CA ASP A 169 14.36 -25.82 -10.00
C ASP A 169 13.45 -26.57 -11.00
N ASP A 170 12.77 -25.88 -11.92
CA ASP A 170 11.87 -26.49 -12.94
C ASP A 170 12.64 -26.87 -14.23
N ASP A 171 13.87 -26.35 -14.39
CA ASP A 171 14.81 -26.64 -15.50
C ASP A 171 15.84 -27.74 -15.14
N ARG A 172 15.65 -28.50 -14.06
CA ARG A 172 16.51 -29.62 -13.61
C ARG A 172 15.78 -30.94 -13.53
#